data_AF-A0A8T5QKR9-F1
#
_entry.id   AF-A0A8T5QKR9-F1
#
_cell.length_a   1.000
_cell.length_b   1.000
_cell.length_c   1.000
_cell.angle_alpha   90.00
_cell.angle_beta   90.00
_cell.angle_gamma   90.00
#
_symmetry.space_group_name_H-M   'P 1'
#
loop_
_entity.id
_entity.type
_entity.pdbx_description
1 polymer ?
#
loop_
_entity_poly.entity_id
_entity_poly.type
_entity_poly.pdbx_seq_one_letter_code
_entity_poly.pdbx_strand_id
1 'polypeptide(L)'
;MALENATMLANESVNQTVPSLVTNSVDYVQHTLFPRVVDLIVSPAENPEMIWTLAPMIIALVLMQMYFGRNKDEALGWNTAFGNSIALIFISVSLLRGAFIMSGRASMQEFLWFDVSITNLKILIIAVLFIYGILLSLLSFFHWVPEKIAFFVMNGLSINVTAYVAIVLVNSENIPLDWHTIAAGFVIFIAVYLASIVIKSFIPMSKQSRIKILDRKKFLLKEKIHFFEKKHKTEQNDAKRQRFHEKILKYKDKEKDISGAIKELGG
;
A
#
# COMPACT_ATOMS: atom_id res chain seq x y z
N MET A 1 49.12 -19.42 -18.16
CA MET A 1 49.50 -18.09 -18.68
C MET A 1 48.34 -17.29 -19.27
N ALA A 2 47.85 -17.50 -20.50
CA ALA A 2 46.78 -16.63 -21.05
C ALA A 2 45.44 -16.70 -20.25
N LEU A 3 45.01 -17.91 -19.88
CA LEU A 3 43.80 -18.10 -19.07
C LEU A 3 43.94 -17.53 -17.65
N GLU A 4 45.14 -17.67 -17.07
CA GLU A 4 45.46 -17.22 -15.72
C GLU A 4 45.52 -15.70 -15.62
N ASN A 5 46.09 -15.04 -16.63
CA ASN A 5 46.09 -13.58 -16.74
C ASN A 5 44.65 -13.05 -16.93
N ALA A 6 43.81 -13.73 -17.71
CA ALA A 6 42.42 -13.34 -17.90
C ALA A 6 41.60 -13.47 -16.60
N THR A 7 41.80 -14.54 -15.82
CA THR A 7 41.12 -14.70 -14.52
C THR A 7 41.60 -13.69 -13.49
N MET A 8 42.89 -13.33 -13.50
CA MET A 8 43.44 -12.31 -12.61
C MET A 8 42.86 -10.93 -12.90
N LEU A 9 42.81 -10.52 -14.17
CA LEU A 9 42.22 -9.23 -14.58
C LEU A 9 40.71 -9.16 -14.28
N ALA A 10 39.98 -10.25 -14.48
CA ALA A 10 38.57 -10.33 -14.10
C ALA A 10 38.38 -10.14 -12.59
N ASN A 11 39.20 -10.79 -11.76
CA ASN A 11 39.10 -10.66 -10.31
C ASN A 11 39.47 -9.25 -9.81
N GLU A 12 40.48 -8.60 -10.40
CA GLU A 12 40.83 -7.23 -10.05
C GLU A 12 39.72 -6.23 -10.41
N SER A 13 39.13 -6.35 -11.61
CA SER A 13 38.03 -5.48 -12.03
C SER A 13 36.79 -5.64 -11.14
N VAL A 14 36.43 -6.87 -10.76
CA VAL A 14 35.31 -7.14 -9.84
C VAL A 14 35.60 -6.57 -8.44
N ASN A 15 36.83 -6.75 -7.93
CA ASN A 15 37.22 -6.27 -6.61
C ASN A 15 37.24 -4.73 -6.50
N GLN A 16 37.41 -4.00 -7.60
CA GLN A 16 37.33 -2.54 -7.62
C GLN A 16 35.90 -2.02 -7.89
N THR A 17 35.10 -2.77 -8.66
CA THR A 17 33.74 -2.35 -9.04
C THR A 17 32.74 -2.48 -7.89
N VAL A 18 32.82 -3.56 -7.10
CA VAL A 18 31.85 -3.79 -6.02
C VAL A 18 31.95 -2.73 -4.91
N PRO A 19 33.15 -2.39 -4.36
CA PRO A 19 33.24 -1.37 -3.32
C PRO A 19 32.79 0.01 -3.80
N SER A 20 33.11 0.40 -5.03
CA SER A 20 32.71 1.70 -5.59
C SER A 20 31.20 1.81 -5.79
N LEU A 21 30.52 0.74 -6.22
CA LEU A 21 29.05 0.72 -6.31
C LEU A 21 28.39 0.84 -4.93
N VAL A 22 28.93 0.16 -3.92
CA VAL A 22 28.42 0.24 -2.53
C VAL A 22 28.63 1.65 -1.97
N THR A 23 29.83 2.23 -2.11
CA THR A 23 30.10 3.58 -1.60
C THR A 23 29.24 4.63 -2.30
N ASN A 24 29.06 4.55 -3.62
CA ASN A 24 28.20 5.48 -4.36
C ASN A 24 26.73 5.34 -3.94
N SER A 25 26.27 4.12 -3.65
CA SER A 25 24.89 3.89 -3.20
C SER A 25 24.66 4.43 -1.78
N VAL A 26 25.60 4.21 -0.87
CA VAL A 26 25.54 4.75 0.50
C VAL A 26 25.60 6.28 0.48
N ASP A 27 26.50 6.85 -0.31
CA ASP A 27 26.64 8.31 -0.48
C ASP A 27 25.35 8.93 -1.03
N TYR A 28 24.79 8.36 -2.09
CA TYR A 28 23.50 8.79 -2.64
C TYR A 28 22.37 8.73 -1.60
N VAL A 29 22.27 7.63 -0.85
CA VAL A 29 21.24 7.49 0.18
C VAL A 29 21.41 8.54 1.27
N GLN A 30 22.64 8.74 1.77
CA GLN A 30 22.93 9.63 2.90
C GLN A 30 22.83 11.11 2.53
N HIS A 31 23.32 11.51 1.36
CA HIS A 31 23.47 12.92 1.00
C HIS A 31 22.40 13.44 0.04
N THR A 32 21.67 12.56 -0.66
CA THR A 32 20.62 12.97 -1.60
C THR A 32 19.24 12.48 -1.15
N LEU A 33 19.06 11.17 -0.93
CA LEU A 33 17.73 10.61 -0.69
C LEU A 33 17.22 10.88 0.73
N PHE A 34 18.05 10.67 1.76
CA PHE A 34 17.65 10.82 3.15
C PHE A 34 17.27 12.27 3.51
N PRO A 35 18.01 13.31 3.11
CA PRO A 35 17.59 14.69 3.30
C PRO A 35 16.22 14.98 2.66
N ARG A 36 15.97 14.48 1.44
CA ARG A 36 14.65 14.62 0.79
C ARG A 36 13.51 13.97 1.56
N VAL A 37 13.75 12.80 2.16
CA VAL A 37 12.77 12.13 3.03
C VAL A 37 12.50 12.99 4.27
N VAL A 38 13.53 13.55 4.88
CA VAL A 38 13.40 14.44 6.05
C VAL A 38 12.65 15.71 5.68
N ASP A 39 13.00 16.37 4.57
CA ASP A 39 12.32 17.56 4.07
C ASP A 39 10.82 17.29 3.92
N LEU A 40 10.44 16.18 3.28
CA LEU A 40 9.04 15.80 3.11
C LEU A 40 8.32 15.59 4.45
N ILE A 41 8.97 14.93 5.42
CA ILE A 41 8.39 14.63 6.74
C ILE A 41 8.24 15.89 7.61
N VAL A 42 9.21 16.79 7.56
CA VAL A 42 9.28 17.99 8.40
C VAL A 42 8.44 19.14 7.82
N SER A 43 8.20 19.16 6.50
CA SER A 43 7.45 20.23 5.81
C SER A 43 6.10 20.60 6.45
N PRO A 44 5.25 19.66 6.93
CA PRO A 44 4.01 20.03 7.62
C PRO A 44 4.20 20.78 8.94
N ALA A 45 5.32 20.57 9.63
CA ALA A 45 5.65 21.30 10.85
C ALA A 45 6.12 22.73 10.55
N GLU A 46 6.81 22.93 9.43
CA GLU A 46 7.24 24.25 8.94
C GLU A 46 6.09 25.04 8.30
N ASN A 47 5.07 24.34 7.79
CA ASN A 47 3.91 24.94 7.12
C ASN A 47 2.60 24.47 7.79
N PRO A 48 2.21 25.08 8.92
CA PRO A 48 1.07 24.63 9.73
C PRO A 48 -0.27 24.55 8.97
N GLU A 49 -0.43 25.33 7.90
CA GLU A 49 -1.62 25.27 7.04
C GLU A 49 -1.82 23.88 6.40
N MET A 50 -0.73 23.14 6.14
CA MET A 50 -0.81 21.76 5.64
C MET A 50 -1.52 20.84 6.64
N ILE A 51 -1.37 21.10 7.94
CA ILE A 51 -1.93 20.25 9.01
C ILE A 51 -3.45 20.19 8.92
N TRP A 52 -4.11 21.30 8.55
CA TRP A 52 -5.57 21.33 8.42
C TRP A 52 -6.10 20.41 7.32
N THR A 53 -5.31 20.21 6.26
CA THR A 53 -5.67 19.27 5.18
C THR A 53 -5.21 17.84 5.53
N LEU A 54 -4.04 17.69 6.17
CA LEU A 54 -3.46 16.39 6.51
C LEU A 54 -4.11 15.69 7.70
N ALA A 55 -4.53 16.43 8.73
CA ALA A 55 -5.10 15.87 9.95
C ALA A 55 -6.32 14.96 9.68
N PRO A 56 -7.37 15.38 8.95
CA PRO A 56 -8.52 14.50 8.69
C PRO A 56 -8.13 13.25 7.90
N MET A 57 -7.16 13.34 6.99
CA MET A 57 -6.63 12.20 6.24
C MET A 57 -5.89 11.20 7.12
N ILE A 58 -4.99 11.69 7.98
CA ILE A 58 -4.23 10.85 8.91
C ILE A 58 -5.19 10.15 9.88
N ILE A 59 -6.18 10.88 10.42
CA ILE A 59 -7.22 10.31 11.27
C ILE A 59 -7.99 9.22 10.52
N ALA A 60 -8.47 9.52 9.31
CA ALA A 60 -9.18 8.54 8.47
C ALA A 60 -8.32 7.30 8.19
N LEU A 61 -7.04 7.48 7.86
CA LEU A 61 -6.10 6.38 7.64
C LEU A 61 -5.98 5.51 8.89
N VAL A 62 -5.70 6.10 10.05
CA VAL A 62 -5.56 5.37 11.32
C VAL A 62 -6.84 4.62 11.67
N LEU A 63 -8.00 5.28 11.60
CA LEU A 63 -9.30 4.65 11.88
C LEU A 63 -9.58 3.49 10.91
N MET A 64 -9.28 3.64 9.63
CA MET A 64 -9.43 2.58 8.64
C MET A 64 -8.47 1.42 8.87
N GLN A 65 -7.21 1.68 9.25
CA GLN A 65 -6.29 0.61 9.65
C GLN A 65 -6.79 -0.12 10.89
N MET A 66 -7.35 0.61 11.85
CA MET A 66 -7.93 0.01 13.06
C MET A 66 -9.14 -0.87 12.76
N TYR A 67 -10.04 -0.35 11.92
CA TYR A 67 -11.23 -1.06 11.48
C TYR A 67 -10.88 -2.38 10.77
N PHE A 68 -10.05 -2.34 9.73
CA PHE A 68 -9.65 -3.55 9.01
C PHE A 68 -8.70 -4.45 9.82
N GLY A 69 -7.95 -3.89 10.77
CA GLY A 69 -7.18 -4.67 11.75
C GLY A 69 -8.08 -5.52 12.64
N ARG A 70 -9.22 -4.98 13.05
CA ARG A 70 -10.24 -5.68 13.85
C ARG A 70 -11.05 -6.67 12.99
N ASN A 71 -11.43 -6.27 11.78
CA ASN A 71 -12.29 -7.04 10.87
C ASN A 71 -11.49 -7.70 9.72
N LYS A 72 -10.56 -8.60 10.06
CA LYS A 72 -9.62 -9.19 9.07
C LYS A 72 -10.28 -10.09 8.00
N ASP A 73 -11.54 -10.46 8.18
CA ASP A 73 -12.34 -11.22 7.22
C ASP A 73 -12.98 -10.34 6.13
N GLU A 74 -13.05 -9.02 6.36
CA GLU A 74 -13.62 -8.07 5.42
C GLU A 74 -12.57 -7.65 4.40
N ALA A 75 -12.91 -7.83 3.12
CA ALA A 75 -12.12 -7.30 2.01
C ALA A 75 -12.47 -5.83 1.78
N LEU A 76 -11.54 -5.07 1.19
CA LEU A 76 -11.85 -3.73 0.70
C LEU A 76 -12.97 -3.86 -0.35
N GLY A 77 -14.08 -3.14 -0.17
CA GLY A 77 -15.18 -3.14 -1.12
C GLY A 77 -15.05 -2.02 -2.14
N TRP A 78 -15.79 -2.14 -3.24
CA TRP A 78 -15.90 -1.10 -4.27
C TRP A 78 -16.40 0.24 -3.71
N ASN A 79 -17.30 0.23 -2.73
CA ASN A 79 -17.74 1.44 -2.03
C ASN A 79 -16.58 2.14 -1.29
N THR A 80 -15.68 1.37 -0.68
CA THR A 80 -14.51 1.92 0.00
C THR A 80 -13.49 2.46 -1.01
N ALA A 81 -13.24 1.73 -2.11
CA ALA A 81 -12.38 2.20 -3.19
C ALA A 81 -12.89 3.51 -3.81
N PHE A 82 -14.19 3.56 -4.12
CA PHE A 82 -14.87 4.76 -4.60
C PHE A 82 -14.77 5.90 -3.58
N GLY A 83 -15.08 5.66 -2.30
CA GLY A 83 -14.96 6.66 -1.25
C GLY A 83 -13.55 7.25 -1.13
N ASN A 84 -12.52 6.41 -1.21
CA ASN A 84 -11.12 6.87 -1.20
C ASN A 84 -10.81 7.74 -2.43
N SER A 85 -11.30 7.40 -3.62
CA SER A 85 -11.10 8.22 -4.82
C SER A 85 -11.79 9.59 -4.72
N ILE A 86 -12.98 9.67 -4.12
CA ILE A 86 -13.67 10.94 -3.83
C ILE A 86 -12.86 11.80 -2.85
N ALA A 87 -12.24 11.19 -1.84
CA ALA A 87 -11.35 11.92 -0.94
C ALA A 87 -10.18 12.58 -1.70
N LEU A 88 -9.61 11.89 -2.69
CA LEU A 88 -8.53 12.44 -3.52
C LEU A 88 -8.97 13.65 -4.37
N ILE A 89 -10.20 13.58 -4.92
CA ILE A 89 -10.81 14.71 -5.62
C ILE A 89 -10.97 15.91 -4.68
N PHE A 90 -11.50 15.67 -3.47
CA PHE A 90 -11.68 16.72 -2.47
C PHE A 90 -10.34 17.38 -2.08
N ILE A 91 -9.29 16.59 -1.87
CA ILE A 91 -7.94 17.09 -1.58
C ILE A 91 -7.42 17.93 -2.73
N SER A 92 -7.60 17.49 -3.97
CA SER A 92 -7.16 18.22 -5.15
C SER A 92 -7.86 19.58 -5.27
N VAL A 93 -9.18 19.64 -4.99
CA VAL A 93 -9.93 20.91 -4.93
C VAL A 93 -9.43 21.80 -3.80
N SER A 94 -9.14 21.23 -2.63
CA SER A 94 -8.58 21.97 -1.49
C SER A 94 -7.22 22.59 -1.83
N LEU A 95 -6.34 21.82 -2.48
CA LEU A 95 -5.05 22.31 -2.95
C LEU A 95 -5.19 23.40 -4.02
N LEU A 96 -6.12 23.24 -4.95
CA LEU A 96 -6.41 24.24 -5.97
C LEU A 96 -6.84 25.57 -5.33
N ARG A 97 -7.74 25.50 -4.33
CA ARG A 97 -8.16 26.67 -3.56
C ARG A 97 -6.98 27.32 -2.83
N GLY A 98 -6.13 26.53 -2.18
CA GLY A 98 -4.93 27.04 -1.49
C GLY A 98 -3.98 27.75 -2.46
N ALA A 99 -3.65 27.11 -3.58
CA ALA A 99 -2.81 27.67 -4.63
C ALA A 99 -3.40 28.97 -5.21
N PHE A 100 -4.72 29.03 -5.42
CA PHE A 100 -5.39 30.23 -5.88
C PHE A 100 -5.23 31.40 -4.89
N ILE A 101 -5.48 31.15 -3.59
CA ILE A 101 -5.33 32.17 -2.55
C ILE A 101 -3.89 32.67 -2.44
N MET A 102 -2.91 31.76 -2.44
CA MET A 102 -1.48 32.10 -2.35
C MET A 102 -0.97 32.87 -3.57
N SER A 103 -1.57 32.65 -4.75
CA SER A 103 -1.14 33.32 -5.98
C SER A 103 -1.41 34.84 -5.99
N GLY A 104 -2.27 35.34 -5.09
CA GLY A 104 -2.66 36.74 -5.04
C GLY A 104 -3.36 37.27 -6.31
N ARG A 105 -3.77 36.37 -7.23
CA ARG A 105 -4.43 36.74 -8.49
C ARG A 105 -5.85 37.23 -8.23
N ALA A 106 -6.30 38.20 -9.02
CA ALA A 106 -7.63 38.80 -8.85
C ALA A 106 -8.74 37.91 -9.42
N SER A 107 -8.42 37.00 -10.34
CA SER A 107 -9.41 36.16 -11.02
C SER A 107 -8.88 34.75 -11.33
N MET A 108 -9.81 33.79 -11.47
CA MET A 108 -9.48 32.43 -11.94
C MET A 108 -8.88 32.42 -13.34
N GLN A 109 -9.23 33.40 -14.18
CA GLN A 109 -8.67 33.50 -15.52
C GLN A 109 -7.17 33.85 -15.47
N GLU A 110 -6.77 34.79 -14.62
CA GLU A 110 -5.35 35.11 -14.40
C GLU A 110 -4.57 33.96 -13.76
N PHE A 111 -5.23 33.19 -12.90
CA PHE A 111 -4.62 32.02 -12.26
C PHE A 111 -4.42 30.85 -13.22
N LEU A 112 -5.36 30.63 -14.16
CA LEU A 112 -5.32 29.52 -15.12
C LEU A 112 -4.53 29.85 -16.39
N TRP A 113 -4.26 31.12 -16.67
CA TRP A 113 -3.43 31.50 -17.82
C TRP A 113 -1.99 31.00 -17.63
N PHE A 114 -1.62 30.09 -18.52
CA PHE A 114 -0.51 29.15 -18.37
C PHE A 114 0.84 29.80 -18.72
N ASP A 115 1.44 30.57 -17.79
CA ASP A 115 2.81 31.07 -17.97
C ASP A 115 3.83 30.11 -17.32
N VAL A 116 4.57 29.34 -18.14
CA VAL A 116 5.39 28.13 -17.80
C VAL A 116 6.51 28.42 -16.78
N SER A 117 6.11 28.80 -15.57
CA SER A 117 6.95 29.11 -14.42
C SER A 117 6.80 28.02 -13.35
N ILE A 118 7.63 28.04 -12.31
CA ILE A 118 7.60 27.05 -11.21
C ILE A 118 6.20 26.95 -10.56
N THR A 119 5.47 28.07 -10.48
CA THR A 119 4.08 28.12 -10.01
C THR A 119 3.16 27.20 -10.82
N ASN A 120 3.43 27.03 -12.12
CA ASN A 120 2.63 26.16 -13.00
C ASN A 120 2.87 24.68 -12.75
N LEU A 121 4.06 24.29 -12.27
CA LEU A 121 4.33 22.88 -12.00
C LEU A 121 3.48 22.38 -10.83
N LYS A 122 3.25 23.22 -9.82
CA LYS A 122 2.35 22.92 -8.70
C LYS A 122 0.89 22.77 -9.18
N ILE A 123 0.43 23.69 -10.04
CA ILE A 123 -0.92 23.59 -10.65
C ILE A 123 -1.04 22.31 -11.48
N LEU A 124 0.01 21.92 -12.22
CA LEU A 124 0.04 20.66 -12.97
C LEU A 124 -0.09 19.45 -12.04
N ILE A 125 0.63 19.40 -10.92
CA ILE A 125 0.48 18.33 -9.92
C ILE A 125 -0.97 18.25 -9.44
N ILE A 126 -1.59 19.38 -9.09
CA ILE A 126 -2.99 19.44 -8.63
C ILE A 126 -3.94 18.92 -9.72
N ALA A 127 -3.75 19.34 -10.97
CA ALA A 127 -4.57 18.92 -12.10
C ALA A 127 -4.44 17.41 -12.37
N VAL A 128 -3.21 16.88 -12.35
CA VAL A 128 -2.94 15.44 -12.48
C VAL A 128 -3.61 14.67 -11.34
N LEU A 129 -3.52 15.16 -10.10
CA LEU A 129 -4.15 14.53 -8.93
C LEU A 129 -5.69 14.52 -9.05
N PHE A 130 -6.28 15.62 -9.53
CA PHE A 130 -7.71 15.75 -9.72
C PHE A 130 -8.23 14.78 -10.80
N ILE A 131 -7.56 14.76 -11.96
CA ILE A 131 -7.88 13.83 -13.06
C ILE A 131 -7.70 12.39 -12.60
N TYR A 132 -6.62 12.09 -11.85
CA TYR A 132 -6.38 10.77 -11.29
C TYR A 132 -7.50 10.35 -10.34
N GLY A 133 -7.95 11.25 -9.44
CA GLY A 133 -9.11 11.00 -8.57
C GLY A 133 -10.40 10.71 -9.34
N ILE A 134 -10.71 11.48 -10.38
CA ILE A 134 -11.88 11.24 -11.26
C ILE A 134 -11.75 9.88 -11.95
N LEU A 135 -10.59 9.57 -12.52
CA LEU A 135 -10.36 8.31 -13.20
C LEU A 135 -10.56 7.13 -12.25
N LEU A 136 -9.97 7.17 -11.05
CA LEU A 136 -10.17 6.12 -10.04
C LEU A 136 -11.63 5.97 -9.61
N SER A 137 -12.35 7.09 -9.50
CA SER A 137 -13.79 7.09 -9.17
C SER A 137 -14.61 6.39 -10.25
N LEU A 138 -14.37 6.70 -11.52
CA LEU A 138 -15.03 6.04 -12.65
C LEU A 138 -14.69 4.54 -12.72
N LEU A 139 -13.41 4.19 -12.57
CA LEU A 139 -12.96 2.79 -12.56
C LEU A 139 -13.61 2.01 -11.40
N SER A 140 -13.78 2.64 -10.24
CA SER A 140 -14.44 2.03 -9.08
C SER A 140 -15.95 1.88 -9.30
N PHE A 141 -16.60 2.90 -9.86
CA PHE A 141 -18.03 2.90 -10.10
C PHE A 141 -18.43 1.82 -11.12
N PHE A 142 -17.70 1.74 -12.24
CA PHE A 142 -17.98 0.79 -13.30
C PHE A 142 -17.29 -0.57 -13.15
N HIS A 143 -16.47 -0.76 -12.10
CA HIS A 143 -15.75 -2.01 -11.85
C HIS A 143 -14.88 -2.47 -13.05
N TRP A 144 -14.30 -1.53 -13.79
CA TRP A 144 -13.58 -1.82 -15.05
C TRP A 144 -12.25 -2.56 -14.87
N VAL A 145 -11.70 -2.59 -13.66
CA VAL A 145 -10.39 -3.18 -13.35
C VAL A 145 -10.57 -4.39 -12.44
N PRO A 146 -9.75 -5.46 -12.58
CA PRO A 146 -9.80 -6.57 -11.64
C PRO A 146 -9.62 -6.12 -10.18
N GLU A 147 -10.41 -6.69 -9.27
CA GLU A 147 -10.46 -6.33 -7.85
C GLU A 147 -9.07 -6.24 -7.18
N LYS A 148 -8.17 -7.18 -7.51
CA LYS A 148 -6.81 -7.21 -6.94
C LYS A 148 -6.01 -5.95 -7.27
N ILE A 149 -6.13 -5.45 -8.52
CA ILE A 149 -5.43 -4.26 -8.97
C ILE A 149 -6.13 -3.02 -8.44
N ALA A 150 -7.46 -2.98 -8.56
CA ALA A 150 -8.27 -1.86 -8.06
C ALA A 150 -8.01 -1.62 -6.56
N PHE A 151 -8.07 -2.66 -5.73
CA PHE A 151 -7.86 -2.53 -4.29
C PHE A 151 -6.40 -2.33 -3.90
N PHE A 152 -5.44 -2.68 -4.76
CA PHE A 152 -4.05 -2.30 -4.54
C PHE A 152 -3.80 -0.80 -4.78
N VAL A 153 -4.42 -0.22 -5.81
CA VAL A 153 -4.24 1.19 -6.16
C VAL A 153 -5.14 2.11 -5.30
N MET A 154 -6.36 1.66 -5.00
CA MET A 154 -7.42 2.46 -4.36
C MET A 154 -7.60 2.15 -2.87
N ASN A 155 -6.70 1.38 -2.24
CA ASN A 155 -6.74 1.25 -0.79
C ASN A 155 -6.42 2.59 -0.12
N GLY A 156 -6.90 2.74 1.12
CA GLY A 156 -6.72 3.97 1.88
C GLY A 156 -5.25 4.35 2.05
N LEU A 157 -4.31 3.41 2.13
CA LEU A 157 -2.89 3.73 2.28
C LEU A 157 -2.32 4.38 1.02
N SER A 158 -2.53 3.77 -0.14
CA SER A 158 -2.06 4.30 -1.43
C SER A 158 -2.60 5.71 -1.69
N ILE A 159 -3.89 5.93 -1.46
CA ILE A 159 -4.53 7.23 -1.64
C ILE A 159 -3.99 8.26 -0.64
N ASN A 160 -3.90 7.92 0.65
CA ASN A 160 -3.44 8.85 1.68
C ASN A 160 -1.96 9.24 1.49
N VAL A 161 -1.08 8.29 1.13
CA VAL A 161 0.33 8.61 0.86
C VAL A 161 0.47 9.47 -0.41
N THR A 162 -0.24 9.13 -1.48
CA THR A 162 -0.22 9.92 -2.73
C THR A 162 -0.66 11.36 -2.46
N ALA A 163 -1.77 11.52 -1.75
CA ALA A 163 -2.26 12.85 -1.39
C ALA A 163 -1.34 13.57 -0.40
N TYR A 164 -0.75 12.88 0.59
CA TYR A 164 0.24 13.47 1.49
C TYR A 164 1.42 14.07 0.70
N VAL A 165 2.03 13.28 -0.20
CA VAL A 165 3.15 13.73 -1.03
C VAL A 165 2.71 14.92 -1.89
N ALA A 166 1.54 14.87 -2.53
CA ALA A 166 1.04 15.99 -3.33
C ALA A 166 0.80 17.26 -2.48
N ILE A 167 0.24 17.14 -1.27
CA ILE A 167 0.03 18.27 -0.36
C ILE A 167 1.36 18.91 0.00
N VAL A 168 2.36 18.11 0.38
CA VAL A 168 3.69 18.60 0.73
C VAL A 168 4.35 19.29 -0.46
N LEU A 169 4.34 18.68 -1.65
CA LEU A 169 4.98 19.25 -2.84
C LEU A 169 4.33 20.55 -3.32
N VAL A 170 3.00 20.65 -3.22
CA VAL A 170 2.27 21.86 -3.61
C VAL A 170 2.53 23.00 -2.60
N ASN A 171 2.52 22.71 -1.31
CA ASN A 171 2.60 23.74 -0.28
C ASN A 171 4.04 24.06 0.15
N SER A 172 5.05 23.28 -0.24
CA SER A 172 6.46 23.56 0.09
C SER A 172 7.11 24.40 -1.00
N GLU A 173 7.94 25.36 -0.62
CA GLU A 173 8.69 26.20 -1.57
C GLU A 173 10.05 25.59 -1.95
N ASN A 174 10.67 24.86 -1.01
CA ASN A 174 12.08 24.44 -1.11
C ASN A 174 12.29 23.01 -1.61
N ILE A 175 11.22 22.27 -1.92
CA ILE A 175 11.32 20.88 -2.38
C ILE A 175 11.21 20.86 -3.91
N PRO A 176 12.31 20.58 -4.64
CA PRO A 176 12.26 20.49 -6.09
C PRO A 176 11.53 19.22 -6.53
N LEU A 177 10.82 19.33 -7.64
CA LEU A 177 10.15 18.19 -8.27
C LEU A 177 11.10 17.46 -9.22
N ASP A 178 12.00 16.65 -8.64
CA ASP A 178 12.93 15.80 -9.37
C ASP A 178 12.70 14.31 -9.07
N TRP A 179 13.50 13.44 -9.70
CA TRP A 179 13.42 12.00 -9.47
C TRP A 179 13.79 11.60 -8.02
N HIS A 180 14.62 12.39 -7.33
CA HIS A 180 14.99 12.12 -5.94
C HIS A 180 13.81 12.34 -5.00
N THR A 181 13.00 13.35 -5.26
CA THR A 181 11.75 13.61 -4.54
C THR A 181 10.72 12.50 -4.77
N ILE A 182 10.62 11.96 -5.99
CA ILE A 182 9.76 10.79 -6.27
C ILE A 182 10.26 9.56 -5.50
N ALA A 183 11.57 9.30 -5.52
CA ALA A 183 12.19 8.20 -4.77
C ALA A 183 11.97 8.36 -3.25
N ALA A 184 12.09 9.58 -2.71
CA ALA A 184 11.82 9.88 -1.31
C ALA A 184 10.34 9.63 -0.95
N GLY A 185 9.41 10.05 -1.80
CA GLY A 185 7.99 9.73 -1.66
C GLY A 185 7.71 8.22 -1.63
N PHE A 186 8.43 7.45 -2.45
CA PHE A 186 8.35 5.98 -2.44
C PHE A 186 8.91 5.36 -1.14
N VAL A 187 10.00 5.91 -0.59
CA VAL A 187 10.51 5.49 0.73
C VAL A 187 9.48 5.75 1.83
N ILE A 188 8.81 6.92 1.81
CA ILE A 188 7.72 7.23 2.74
C ILE A 188 6.57 6.24 2.58
N PHE A 189 6.18 5.89 1.36
CA PHE A 189 5.17 4.87 1.10
C PHE A 189 5.51 3.53 1.76
N ILE A 190 6.75 3.05 1.59
CA ILE A 190 7.22 1.81 2.22
C ILE A 190 7.17 1.94 3.75
N ALA A 191 7.66 3.05 4.31
CA ALA A 191 7.67 3.28 5.75
C ALA A 191 6.25 3.26 6.35
N VAL A 192 5.30 3.96 5.74
CA VAL A 192 3.88 3.99 6.17
C VAL A 192 3.22 2.61 5.99
N TYR A 193 3.57 1.87 4.94
CA TYR A 193 3.11 0.50 4.73
C TYR A 193 3.59 -0.45 5.84
N LEU A 194 4.87 -0.41 6.19
CA LEU A 194 5.44 -1.19 7.29
C LEU A 194 4.82 -0.79 8.64
N ALA A 195 4.67 0.50 8.91
CA ALA A 195 4.00 0.99 10.11
C ALA A 195 2.54 0.48 10.20
N SER A 196 1.83 0.43 9.08
CA SER A 196 0.45 -0.10 9.03
C SER A 196 0.38 -1.59 9.33
N ILE A 197 1.37 -2.39 8.90
CA ILE A 197 1.49 -3.80 9.26
C ILE A 197 1.68 -3.94 10.77
N VAL A 198 2.60 -3.13 11.35
CA VAL A 198 2.87 -3.13 12.79
C VAL A 198 1.62 -2.76 13.58
N ILE A 199 0.93 -1.67 13.23
CA ILE A 199 -0.33 -1.25 13.89
C ILE A 199 -1.37 -2.38 13.84
N LYS A 200 -1.60 -2.99 12.67
CA LYS A 200 -2.55 -4.10 12.49
C LYS A 200 -2.19 -5.35 13.28
N SER A 201 -0.93 -5.53 13.65
CA SER A 201 -0.48 -6.66 14.46
C SER A 201 -0.93 -6.53 15.92
N PHE A 202 -1.00 -5.31 16.45
CA PHE A 202 -1.44 -5.04 17.83
C PHE A 202 -2.96 -5.09 18.03
N ILE A 203 -3.74 -5.08 16.95
CA ILE A 203 -5.20 -5.00 17.03
C ILE A 203 -5.79 -6.42 17.06
N PRO A 204 -6.49 -6.80 18.16
CA PRO A 204 -7.11 -8.10 18.26
C PRO A 204 -8.27 -8.23 17.27
N MET A 205 -8.30 -9.36 16.58
CA MET A 205 -9.38 -9.71 15.66
C MET A 205 -10.72 -9.87 16.39
N SER A 206 -11.80 -9.35 15.81
CA SER A 206 -13.16 -9.46 16.34
C SER A 206 -13.62 -10.92 16.47
N LYS A 207 -14.55 -11.21 17.40
CA LYS A 207 -15.13 -12.56 17.55
C LYS A 207 -15.77 -13.05 16.25
N GLN A 208 -16.54 -12.20 15.57
CA GLN A 208 -17.22 -12.53 14.32
C GLN A 208 -16.23 -12.85 13.20
N SER A 209 -15.16 -12.06 13.08
CA SER A 209 -14.08 -12.30 12.13
C SER A 209 -13.36 -13.62 12.41
N ARG A 210 -13.11 -13.94 13.69
CA ARG A 210 -12.53 -15.24 14.08
C ARG A 210 -13.44 -16.39 13.68
N ILE A 211 -14.73 -16.29 13.95
CA ILE A 211 -15.72 -17.31 13.57
C ILE A 211 -15.73 -17.52 12.06
N LYS A 212 -15.87 -16.47 11.26
CA LYS A 212 -15.87 -16.58 9.78
C LYS A 212 -14.58 -17.19 9.23
N ILE A 213 -13.42 -16.84 9.80
CA ILE A 213 -12.14 -17.45 9.41
C ILE A 213 -12.10 -18.93 9.78
N LEU A 214 -12.60 -19.30 10.96
CA LEU A 214 -12.69 -20.69 11.39
C LEU A 214 -13.68 -21.48 10.50
N ASP A 215 -14.82 -20.91 10.15
CA ASP A 215 -15.79 -21.50 9.23
C ASP A 215 -15.19 -21.74 7.84
N ARG A 216 -14.46 -20.76 7.29
CA ARG A 216 -13.74 -20.92 6.01
C ARG A 216 -12.68 -22.02 6.10
N LYS A 217 -11.93 -22.09 7.21
CA LYS A 217 -10.94 -23.16 7.44
C LYS A 217 -11.63 -24.54 7.53
N LYS A 218 -12.77 -24.62 8.21
CA LYS A 218 -13.59 -25.83 8.32
C LYS A 218 -14.09 -26.29 6.95
N PHE A 219 -14.59 -25.38 6.13
CA PHE A 219 -15.02 -25.67 4.76
C PHE A 219 -13.87 -26.25 3.92
N LEU A 220 -12.69 -25.62 3.93
CA LEU A 220 -11.51 -26.11 3.21
C LEU A 220 -11.02 -27.48 3.72
N LEU A 221 -11.19 -27.77 5.01
CA LEU A 221 -10.87 -29.08 5.56
C LEU A 221 -11.85 -30.15 5.08
N LYS A 222 -13.16 -29.86 5.06
CA LYS A 222 -14.16 -30.77 4.49
C LYS A 222 -13.89 -31.09 3.03
N GLU A 223 -13.52 -30.09 2.23
CA GLU A 223 -13.14 -30.29 0.83
C GLU A 223 -11.92 -31.22 0.69
N LYS A 224 -10.89 -31.01 1.53
CA LYS A 224 -9.71 -31.89 1.58
C LYS A 224 -10.07 -33.31 2.01
N ILE A 225 -10.91 -33.48 3.03
CA ILE A 225 -11.39 -34.79 3.49
C ILE A 225 -12.09 -35.51 2.33
N HIS A 226 -13.02 -34.84 1.65
CA HIS A 226 -13.75 -35.40 0.52
C HIS A 226 -12.81 -35.82 -0.62
N PHE A 227 -11.82 -34.98 -0.95
CA PHE A 227 -10.80 -35.29 -1.94
C PHE A 227 -10.00 -36.56 -1.58
N PHE A 228 -9.55 -36.68 -0.33
CA PHE A 228 -8.81 -37.87 0.12
C PHE A 228 -9.69 -39.11 0.24
N GLU A 229 -10.96 -38.97 0.63
CA GLU A 229 -11.93 -40.08 0.64
C GLU A 229 -12.18 -40.62 -0.77
N LYS A 230 -12.28 -39.74 -1.77
CA LYS A 230 -12.37 -40.13 -3.19
C LYS A 230 -11.12 -40.89 -3.64
N LYS A 231 -9.93 -40.37 -3.35
CA LYS A 231 -8.66 -41.05 -3.67
C LYS A 231 -8.51 -42.40 -2.95
N HIS A 232 -8.91 -42.46 -1.68
CA HIS A 232 -8.86 -43.68 -0.88
C HIS A 232 -9.75 -44.80 -1.46
N LYS A 233 -10.91 -44.46 -2.05
CA LYS A 233 -11.81 -45.44 -2.67
C LYS A 233 -11.29 -45.99 -4.00
N THR A 234 -10.56 -45.18 -4.77
CA THR A 234 -10.05 -45.58 -6.09
C THR A 234 -8.67 -46.22 -6.05
N GLU A 235 -7.92 -46.05 -4.96
CA GLU A 235 -6.56 -46.54 -4.84
C GLU A 235 -6.55 -48.05 -4.53
N GLN A 236 -5.90 -48.82 -5.40
CA GLN A 236 -5.74 -50.26 -5.25
C GLN A 236 -4.50 -50.62 -4.41
N ASN A 237 -3.52 -49.73 -4.30
CA ASN A 237 -2.32 -49.97 -3.51
C ASN A 237 -2.59 -49.75 -2.01
N ASP A 238 -2.49 -50.81 -1.20
CA ASP A 238 -2.79 -50.77 0.24
C ASP A 238 -1.94 -49.76 1.02
N ALA A 239 -0.66 -49.62 0.70
CA ALA A 239 0.22 -48.66 1.39
C ALA A 239 -0.21 -47.21 1.10
N LYS A 240 -0.59 -46.90 -0.15
CA LYS A 240 -1.14 -45.57 -0.48
C LYS A 240 -2.51 -45.33 0.15
N ARG A 241 -3.34 -46.38 0.20
CA ARG A 241 -4.66 -46.35 0.85
C ARG A 241 -4.54 -46.04 2.35
N GLN A 242 -3.63 -46.70 3.06
CA GLN A 242 -3.33 -46.40 4.46
C GLN A 242 -2.89 -44.94 4.66
N ARG A 243 -1.99 -44.43 3.81
CA ARG A 243 -1.56 -43.01 3.86
C ARG A 243 -2.71 -42.03 3.64
N PHE A 244 -3.68 -42.35 2.78
CA PHE A 244 -4.87 -41.52 2.61
C PHE A 244 -5.80 -41.59 3.82
N HIS A 245 -5.97 -42.78 4.42
CA HIS A 245 -6.75 -42.96 5.64
C HIS A 245 -6.20 -42.14 6.81
N GLU A 246 -4.89 -42.19 7.05
CA GLU A 246 -4.22 -41.37 8.08
C GLU A 246 -4.45 -39.86 7.86
N LYS A 247 -4.36 -39.39 6.61
CA LYS A 247 -4.65 -37.99 6.28
C LYS A 247 -6.11 -37.62 6.55
N ILE A 248 -7.06 -38.51 6.24
CA ILE A 248 -8.49 -38.29 6.50
C ILE A 248 -8.73 -38.14 8.01
N LEU A 249 -8.20 -39.05 8.83
CA LEU A 249 -8.32 -38.98 10.29
C LEU A 249 -7.75 -37.68 10.83
N LYS A 250 -6.52 -37.33 10.43
CA LYS A 250 -5.86 -36.07 10.82
C LYS A 250 -6.69 -34.83 10.47
N TYR A 251 -7.36 -34.81 9.32
CA TYR A 251 -8.21 -33.68 8.96
C TYR A 251 -9.55 -33.66 9.70
N LYS A 252 -10.15 -34.82 9.99
CA LYS A 252 -11.38 -34.93 10.80
C LYS A 252 -11.14 -34.45 12.23
N ASP A 253 -10.01 -34.80 12.85
CA ASP A 253 -9.65 -34.30 14.17
C ASP A 253 -9.52 -32.78 14.18
N LYS A 254 -8.80 -32.22 13.21
CA LYS A 254 -8.66 -30.77 13.06
C LYS A 254 -9.99 -30.05 12.79
N GLU A 255 -10.92 -30.68 12.06
CA GLU A 255 -12.27 -30.15 11.84
C GLU A 255 -13.07 -30.11 13.14
N LYS A 256 -12.95 -31.14 13.98
CA LYS A 256 -13.57 -31.21 15.30
C LYS A 256 -13.05 -30.10 16.22
N ASP A 257 -11.73 -29.91 16.27
CA ASP A 257 -11.09 -28.83 17.05
C ASP A 257 -11.62 -27.45 16.64
N ILE A 258 -11.69 -27.18 15.33
CA ILE A 258 -12.22 -25.92 14.80
C ILE A 258 -13.70 -25.75 15.14
N SER A 259 -14.48 -26.83 15.08
CA SER A 259 -15.90 -26.80 15.44
C SER A 259 -16.11 -26.50 16.93
N GLY A 260 -15.26 -27.05 17.79
CA GLY A 260 -15.22 -26.71 19.22
C GLY A 260 -14.92 -25.23 19.44
N ALA A 261 -13.87 -24.71 18.80
CA ALA A 261 -13.50 -23.29 18.90
C ALA A 261 -14.59 -22.33 18.40
N ILE A 262 -15.32 -22.69 17.32
CA ILE A 262 -16.47 -21.90 16.84
C ILE A 262 -17.57 -21.87 17.90
N LYS A 263 -17.89 -23.02 18.52
CA LYS A 263 -18.92 -23.13 19.56
C LYS A 263 -18.55 -22.30 20.80
N GLU A 264 -17.28 -22.31 21.21
CA GLU A 264 -16.78 -21.49 22.33
C GLU A 264 -16.82 -19.99 22.05
N LEU A 265 -16.63 -19.57 20.79
CA LEU A 265 -16.69 -18.16 20.42
C LEU A 265 -18.12 -17.63 20.23
N GLY A 266 -19.07 -18.52 19.89
CA GLY A 266 -20.46 -18.19 19.60
C GLY A 266 -21.44 -18.32 20.78
N GLY A 267 -21.01 -18.97 21.87
CA GLY A 267 -21.72 -18.98 23.17
C GLY A 267 -21.42 -17.73 23.98
#